data_AF-A0A150U1U2-F1
#
_entry.id   AF-A0A150U1U2-F1
#
_cell.length_a   1.000
_cell.length_b   1.000
_cell.length_c   1.000
_cell.angle_alpha   90.00
_cell.angle_beta   90.00
_cell.angle_gamma   90.00
#
_symmetry.space_group_name_H-M   'P 1'
#
loop_
_entity.id
_entity.type
_entity.pdbx_description
1 polymer ?
#
loop_
_entity_poly.entity_id
_entity_poly.type
_entity_poly.pdbx_seq_one_letter_code
_entity_poly.pdbx_strand_id
1 'polypeptide(L)'
;MARDEKAGKPAIDDEITMELVYSYARRQALEDGVLIDVSATARELGVKIPVAVTSAVWERYVKLTPAAIRAGNGEEGRIWDILWMFRWAALRAKDQSEVHFQLHVVTDSISPSLVELKALCGPGDDCEPVITIMLPDED
;
A
#
# COMPACT_ATOMS: atom_id res chain seq x y z
N MET A 1 -16.56 27.14 -65.52
CA MET A 1 -15.64 26.06 -65.11
C MET A 1 -14.72 26.63 -64.05
N ALA A 2 -14.57 26.16 -62.83
CA ALA A 2 -15.33 25.24 -61.98
C ALA A 2 -15.08 25.75 -60.54
N ARG A 3 -16.10 25.73 -59.68
CA ARG A 3 -15.91 25.75 -58.23
C ARG A 3 -15.32 24.39 -57.85
N ASP A 4 -14.37 24.34 -56.92
CA ASP A 4 -14.27 23.21 -56.00
C ASP A 4 -13.57 23.64 -54.71
N GLU A 5 -14.36 23.66 -53.64
CA GLU A 5 -13.91 23.65 -52.26
C GLU A 5 -13.27 22.29 -51.96
N LYS A 6 -12.11 22.27 -51.31
CA LYS A 6 -11.77 21.17 -50.40
C LYS A 6 -11.07 21.71 -49.16
N ALA A 7 -11.89 22.05 -48.17
CA ALA A 7 -11.49 21.99 -46.77
C ALA A 7 -11.29 20.50 -46.41
N GLY A 8 -10.04 20.06 -46.33
CA GLY A 8 -9.66 18.72 -45.88
C GLY A 8 -9.06 18.79 -44.47
N LYS A 9 -9.88 18.38 -43.49
CA LYS A 9 -9.63 17.98 -42.09
C LYS A 9 -8.21 18.17 -41.49
N PRO A 10 -8.08 18.68 -40.24
CA PRO A 10 -6.84 18.52 -39.51
C PRO A 10 -6.56 17.03 -39.33
N ALA A 11 -5.36 16.59 -39.72
CA ALA A 11 -4.84 15.32 -39.29
C ALA A 11 -4.71 15.40 -37.77
N ILE A 12 -5.56 14.66 -37.06
CA ILE A 12 -5.34 14.38 -35.66
C ILE A 12 -4.16 13.42 -35.62
N ASP A 13 -3.05 13.90 -35.06
CA ASP A 13 -1.81 13.13 -34.93
C ASP A 13 -2.07 11.80 -34.23
N ASP A 14 -1.33 10.80 -34.70
CA ASP A 14 -1.34 9.41 -34.29
C ASP A 14 -1.44 9.24 -32.78
N GLU A 15 -2.48 8.49 -32.39
CA GLU A 15 -2.34 7.37 -31.46
C GLU A 15 -1.52 7.67 -30.20
N ILE A 16 -2.13 8.40 -29.26
CA ILE A 16 -1.91 8.07 -27.85
C ILE A 16 -2.55 6.68 -27.65
N THR A 17 -1.83 5.62 -27.98
CA THR A 17 -2.13 4.29 -27.46
C THR A 17 -1.87 4.35 -25.97
N MET A 18 -2.86 4.78 -25.19
CA MET A 18 -2.87 4.51 -23.76
C MET A 18 -2.86 3.00 -23.63
N GLU A 19 -1.69 2.42 -23.39
CA GLU A 19 -1.58 1.07 -22.83
C GLU A 19 -2.46 1.08 -21.58
N LEU A 20 -3.61 0.41 -21.68
CA LEU A 20 -4.47 0.17 -20.54
C LEU A 20 -3.68 -0.74 -19.59
N VAL A 21 -2.94 -0.13 -18.67
CA VAL A 21 -2.40 -0.82 -17.50
C VAL A 21 -3.62 -1.39 -16.80
N TYR A 22 -3.71 -2.72 -16.76
CA TYR A 22 -4.81 -3.43 -16.13
C TYR A 22 -5.04 -2.85 -14.73
N SER A 23 -6.17 -2.17 -14.53
CA SER A 23 -6.52 -1.59 -13.22
C SER A 23 -7.04 -2.72 -12.34
N TYR A 24 -6.15 -3.28 -11.52
CA TYR A 24 -6.55 -4.26 -10.52
C TYR A 24 -7.18 -3.51 -9.34
N ALA A 25 -8.49 -3.67 -9.16
CA ALA A 25 -9.25 -2.97 -8.13
C ALA A 25 -8.76 -3.35 -6.73
N ARG A 26 -8.71 -2.38 -5.82
CA ARG A 26 -8.33 -2.60 -4.43
C ARG A 26 -9.24 -3.63 -3.76
N ARG A 27 -10.55 -3.55 -4.01
CA ARG A 27 -11.51 -4.53 -3.52
C ARG A 27 -11.15 -5.95 -3.94
N GLN A 28 -10.76 -6.15 -5.20
CA GLN A 28 -10.34 -7.45 -5.69
C GLN A 28 -9.05 -7.90 -5.01
N ALA A 29 -8.07 -7.01 -4.84
CA ALA A 29 -6.83 -7.32 -4.12
C ALA A 29 -7.07 -7.75 -2.66
N LEU A 30 -8.08 -7.16 -2.00
CA LEU A 30 -8.51 -7.57 -0.65
C LEU A 30 -9.22 -8.93 -0.67
N GLU A 31 -10.12 -9.16 -1.62
CA GLU A 31 -10.84 -10.44 -1.78
C GLU A 31 -9.89 -11.60 -2.09
N ASP A 32 -8.87 -11.36 -2.92
CA ASP A 32 -7.87 -12.35 -3.32
C ASP A 32 -6.76 -12.53 -2.27
N GLY A 33 -6.77 -11.73 -1.19
CA GLY A 33 -5.78 -11.79 -0.10
C GLY A 33 -4.40 -11.23 -0.46
N VAL A 34 -4.27 -10.55 -1.59
CA VAL A 34 -3.06 -9.79 -1.97
C VAL A 34 -2.85 -8.63 -1.01
N LEU A 35 -3.95 -8.00 -0.59
CA LEU A 35 -4.02 -7.01 0.48
C LEU A 35 -4.79 -7.57 1.67
N ILE A 36 -4.35 -7.25 2.88
CA ILE A 36 -5.00 -7.62 4.12
C ILE A 36 -5.49 -6.34 4.81
N ASP A 37 -6.79 -6.22 5.01
CA ASP A 37 -7.38 -5.06 5.70
C ASP A 37 -6.99 -5.04 7.19
N VAL A 38 -6.38 -3.95 7.62
CA VAL A 38 -6.00 -3.69 9.02
C VAL A 38 -6.64 -2.40 9.54
N SER A 39 -7.67 -1.89 8.84
CA SER A 39 -8.31 -0.62 9.13
C SER A 39 -8.94 -0.58 10.53
N ALA A 40 -9.46 -1.70 11.04
CA ALA A 40 -10.03 -1.75 12.39
C ALA A 40 -8.99 -1.35 13.45
N THR A 41 -7.84 -2.02 13.43
CA THR A 41 -6.71 -1.74 14.32
C THR A 41 -6.13 -0.36 14.08
N ALA A 42 -6.04 0.09 12.83
CA ALA A 42 -5.56 1.43 12.50
C ALA A 42 -6.45 2.54 13.07
N ARG A 43 -7.78 2.34 13.12
CA ARG A 43 -8.72 3.30 13.72
C ARG A 43 -8.53 3.46 15.22
N GLU A 44 -8.18 2.40 15.94
CA GLU A 44 -7.86 2.48 17.38
C GLU A 44 -6.64 3.38 17.64
N LEU A 45 -5.73 3.48 16.67
CA LEU A 45 -4.58 4.39 16.68
C LEU A 45 -4.89 5.81 16.15
N GLY A 46 -6.15 6.05 15.78
CA GLY A 46 -6.62 7.33 15.25
C GLY A 46 -6.38 7.53 13.75
N VAL A 47 -5.96 6.50 13.02
CA VAL A 47 -5.86 6.54 11.55
C VAL A 47 -7.25 6.30 10.96
N LYS A 48 -7.83 7.34 10.35
CA LYS A 48 -9.21 7.30 9.81
C LYS A 48 -9.27 6.79 8.36
N ILE A 49 -8.17 6.90 7.65
CA ILE A 49 -8.02 6.45 6.26
C ILE A 49 -7.96 4.91 6.26
N PRO A 50 -8.66 4.20 5.36
CA PRO A 50 -8.54 2.74 5.24
C PRO A 50 -7.08 2.32 5.05
N VAL A 51 -6.65 1.30 5.78
CA VAL A 51 -5.27 0.80 5.76
C VAL A 51 -5.28 -0.69 5.44
N ALA A 52 -4.44 -1.08 4.49
CA ALA A 52 -4.14 -2.48 4.23
C ALA A 52 -2.62 -2.71 4.28
N VAL A 53 -2.22 -3.94 4.57
CA VAL A 53 -0.83 -4.41 4.37
C VAL A 53 -0.79 -5.36 3.18
N THR A 54 0.33 -5.45 2.47
CA THR A 54 0.52 -6.50 1.44
C THR A 54 0.63 -7.87 2.08
N SER A 55 0.27 -8.91 1.33
CA SER A 55 0.50 -10.31 1.73
C SER A 55 1.97 -10.60 2.04
N ALA A 56 2.91 -9.93 1.34
CA ALA A 56 4.33 -10.05 1.62
C ALA A 56 4.70 -9.51 3.01
N VAL A 57 4.18 -8.35 3.41
CA VAL A 57 4.35 -7.80 4.77
C VAL A 57 3.70 -8.73 5.80
N TRP A 58 2.49 -9.21 5.52
CA TRP A 58 1.78 -10.12 6.41
C TRP A 58 2.58 -11.40 6.69
N GLU A 59 3.00 -12.10 5.64
CA GLU A 59 3.71 -13.37 5.75
C GLU A 59 5.10 -13.21 6.40
N ARG A 60 5.81 -12.09 6.12
CA ARG A 60 7.16 -11.87 6.65
C ARG A 60 7.17 -11.35 8.08
N TYR A 61 6.25 -10.44 8.42
CA TYR A 61 6.37 -9.62 9.64
C TYR A 61 5.18 -9.69 10.59
N VAL A 62 4.07 -10.30 10.20
CA VAL A 62 2.88 -10.42 11.05
C VAL A 62 2.67 -11.85 11.48
N LYS A 63 2.65 -12.78 10.53
CA LYS A 63 2.46 -14.20 10.77
C LYS A 63 3.48 -14.73 11.76
N LEU A 64 3.01 -15.55 12.69
CA LEU A 64 3.85 -16.02 13.79
C LEU A 64 4.84 -17.10 13.31
N THR A 65 6.12 -16.78 13.36
CA THR A 65 7.20 -17.78 13.27
C THR A 65 7.35 -18.51 14.61
N PRO A 66 8.00 -19.68 14.64
CA PRO A 66 8.31 -20.34 15.91
C PRO A 66 9.11 -19.46 16.89
N ALA A 67 9.95 -18.56 16.38
CA ALA A 67 10.68 -17.60 17.22
C ALA A 67 9.75 -16.53 17.79
N ALA A 68 8.83 -15.99 16.99
CA ALA A 68 7.82 -15.03 17.45
C ALA A 68 6.93 -15.62 18.56
N ILE A 69 6.50 -16.87 18.42
CA ILE A 69 5.72 -17.58 19.46
C ILE A 69 6.54 -17.70 20.74
N ARG A 70 7.82 -18.13 20.66
CA ARG A 70 8.69 -18.23 21.84
C ARG A 70 8.98 -16.87 22.49
N ALA A 71 8.98 -15.80 21.71
CA ALA A 71 9.10 -14.42 22.20
C ALA A 71 7.79 -13.85 22.76
N GLY A 72 6.70 -14.63 22.78
CA GLY A 72 5.40 -14.20 23.31
C GLY A 72 4.66 -13.19 22.42
N ASN A 73 4.97 -13.15 21.12
CA ASN A 73 4.29 -12.26 20.17
C ASN A 73 2.95 -12.84 19.73
N GLY A 74 2.00 -11.96 19.42
CA GLY A 74 0.73 -12.28 18.75
C GLY A 74 0.59 -11.47 17.46
N GLU A 75 -0.21 -11.95 16.51
CA GLU A 75 -0.41 -11.28 15.21
C GLU A 75 -1.01 -9.88 15.39
N GLU A 76 -2.02 -9.73 16.25
CA GLU A 76 -2.63 -8.44 16.59
C GLU A 76 -1.59 -7.45 17.15
N GLY A 77 -0.73 -7.90 18.06
CA GLY A 77 0.33 -7.07 18.63
C GLY A 77 1.37 -6.63 17.59
N ARG A 78 1.68 -7.50 16.62
CA ARG A 78 2.61 -7.16 15.54
C ARG A 78 2.01 -6.17 14.55
N ILE A 79 0.72 -6.30 14.22
CA ILE A 79 -0.01 -5.28 13.46
C ILE A 79 -0.03 -3.96 14.22
N TRP A 80 -0.27 -3.99 15.53
CA TRP A 80 -0.25 -2.81 16.38
C TRP A 80 1.10 -2.09 16.29
N ASP A 81 2.21 -2.81 16.41
CA ASP A 81 3.56 -2.25 16.34
C ASP A 81 3.86 -1.62 14.97
N ILE A 82 3.47 -2.29 13.87
CA ILE A 82 3.61 -1.75 12.50
C ILE A 82 2.83 -0.45 12.36
N LEU A 83 1.55 -0.44 12.74
CA LEU A 83 0.69 0.73 12.60
C LEU A 83 1.11 1.87 13.53
N TRP A 84 1.62 1.56 14.72
CA TRP A 84 2.16 2.56 15.64
C TRP A 84 3.37 3.29 15.02
N MET A 85 4.31 2.53 14.46
CA MET A 85 5.51 3.10 13.83
C MET A 85 5.18 3.87 12.55
N PHE A 86 4.27 3.34 11.73
CA PHE A 86 3.72 4.05 10.57
C PHE A 86 3.12 5.39 10.99
N ARG A 87 2.24 5.41 11.99
CA ARG A 87 1.55 6.62 12.45
C ARG A 87 2.54 7.71 12.86
N TRP A 88 3.59 7.34 13.61
CA TRP A 88 4.63 8.28 14.00
C TRP A 88 5.39 8.84 12.79
N ALA A 89 5.68 8.02 11.79
CA ALA A 89 6.34 8.46 10.57
C ALA A 89 5.44 9.39 9.75
N ALA A 90 4.17 9.02 9.55
CA ALA A 90 3.19 9.80 8.79
C ALA A 90 2.95 11.19 9.40
N LEU A 91 2.90 11.32 10.74
CA LEU A 91 2.77 12.63 11.39
C LEU A 91 3.95 13.59 11.15
N ARG A 92 5.12 13.05 10.80
CA ARG A 92 6.33 13.84 10.48
C ARG A 92 6.46 14.12 8.99
N ALA A 93 5.96 13.24 8.14
CA ALA A 93 6.01 13.35 6.69
C ALA A 93 4.82 14.17 6.13
N LYS A 94 4.79 15.46 6.45
CA LYS A 94 3.76 16.36 5.92
C LYS A 94 3.86 16.47 4.39
N ASP A 95 2.70 16.47 3.74
CA ASP A 95 2.55 16.65 2.29
C ASP A 95 3.29 15.59 1.45
N GLN A 96 3.54 14.41 2.01
CA GLN A 96 4.10 13.26 1.30
C GLN A 96 3.03 12.19 1.09
N SER A 97 2.94 11.63 -0.11
CA SER A 97 2.12 10.45 -0.39
C SER A 97 2.81 9.15 0.01
N GLU A 98 4.14 9.15 0.15
CA GLU A 98 4.95 7.99 0.50
C GLU A 98 5.75 8.26 1.76
N VAL A 99 5.77 7.28 2.67
CA VAL A 99 6.49 7.38 3.94
C VAL A 99 7.22 6.07 4.24
N HIS A 100 8.53 6.15 4.37
CA HIS A 100 9.37 5.06 4.84
C HIS A 100 9.50 5.08 6.36
N PHE A 101 9.46 3.91 6.99
CA PHE A 101 9.63 3.76 8.43
C PHE A 101 10.25 2.42 8.79
N GLN A 102 10.86 2.38 9.96
CA GLN A 102 11.58 1.21 10.46
C GLN A 102 11.01 0.76 11.79
N LEU A 103 11.10 -0.54 12.05
CA LEU A 103 10.68 -1.16 13.31
C LEU A 103 11.48 -2.43 13.58
N HIS A 104 11.52 -2.86 14.84
CA HIS A 104 12.13 -4.12 15.22
C HIS A 104 11.09 -5.24 15.19
N VAL A 105 11.38 -6.33 14.47
CA VAL A 105 10.48 -7.46 14.32
C VAL A 105 11.20 -8.77 14.64
N VAL A 106 10.56 -9.63 15.42
CA VAL A 106 11.01 -11.00 15.65
C VAL A 106 10.65 -11.86 14.44
N THR A 107 11.65 -12.23 13.65
CA THR A 107 11.49 -13.10 12.47
C THR A 107 12.02 -14.50 12.76
N ASP A 108 13.27 -14.79 12.44
CA ASP A 108 13.84 -16.15 12.51
C ASP A 108 14.48 -16.47 13.86
N SER A 109 14.81 -15.44 14.64
CA SER A 109 15.42 -15.54 15.96
C SER A 109 14.60 -14.75 16.98
N ILE A 110 14.69 -15.10 18.27
CA ILE A 110 14.04 -14.35 19.35
C ILE A 110 14.58 -12.92 19.49
N SER A 111 15.76 -12.64 18.93
CA SER A 111 16.31 -11.30 18.85
C SER A 111 15.65 -10.56 17.68
N PRO A 112 14.96 -9.43 17.95
CA PRO A 112 14.33 -8.65 16.89
C PRO A 112 15.35 -8.10 15.90
N SER A 113 15.01 -8.12 14.61
CA SER A 113 15.79 -7.48 13.54
C SER A 113 15.15 -6.16 13.15
N LEU A 114 15.97 -5.15 12.84
CA LEU A 114 15.48 -3.89 12.28
C LEU A 114 15.06 -4.15 10.82
N VAL A 115 13.81 -3.81 10.50
CA VAL A 115 13.26 -3.92 9.15
C VAL A 115 12.69 -2.58 8.71
N GLU A 116 12.59 -2.39 7.41
CA GLU A 116 12.03 -1.20 6.78
C GLU A 116 10.76 -1.56 6.01
N LEU A 117 9.77 -0.67 6.09
CA LEU A 117 8.53 -0.72 5.35
C LEU A 117 8.25 0.66 4.74
N LYS A 118 7.49 0.68 3.65
CA LYS A 118 6.92 1.92 3.12
C LYS A 118 5.40 1.90 3.20
N ALA A 119 4.81 3.07 3.40
CA ALA A 119 3.39 3.29 3.33
C ALA A 119 3.10 4.28 2.20
N LEU A 120 2.24 3.87 1.26
CA LEU A 120 1.78 4.69 0.16
C LEU A 120 0.32 5.08 0.38
N CYS A 121 0.05 6.39 0.32
CA CYS A 121 -1.28 6.98 0.32
C CYS A 121 -1.66 7.33 -1.12
N GLY A 122 -2.73 6.71 -1.63
CA GLY A 122 -3.19 6.87 -3.01
C GLY A 122 -4.70 6.78 -3.13
N PRO A 123 -5.25 6.88 -4.36
CA PRO A 123 -6.68 6.71 -4.60
C PRO A 123 -7.09 5.24 -4.48
N GLY A 124 -8.23 4.99 -3.83
CA GLY A 124 -8.96 3.73 -3.84
C GLY A 124 -9.89 3.60 -5.05
N ASP A 125 -10.77 2.60 -5.00
CA ASP A 125 -11.66 2.25 -6.13
C ASP A 125 -12.67 3.37 -6.45
N ASP A 126 -13.07 4.16 -5.44
CA ASP A 126 -14.01 5.28 -5.55
C ASP A 126 -13.29 6.64 -5.43
N CYS A 127 -11.99 6.69 -5.70
CA CYS A 127 -11.11 7.85 -5.53
C CYS A 127 -10.99 8.36 -4.08
N GLU A 128 -11.40 7.56 -3.10
CA GLU A 128 -11.17 7.84 -1.68
C GLU A 128 -9.68 7.65 -1.34
N PRO A 129 -9.12 8.38 -0.37
CA PRO A 129 -7.76 8.11 0.07
C PRO A 129 -7.70 6.73 0.73
N VAL A 130 -6.68 5.94 0.38
CA VAL A 130 -6.36 4.67 1.01
C VAL A 130 -4.87 4.59 1.28
N ILE A 131 -4.49 3.86 2.34
CA ILE A 131 -3.09 3.57 2.66
C ILE A 131 -2.81 2.09 2.40
N THR A 132 -1.68 1.82 1.78
CA THR A 132 -1.12 0.47 1.64
C THR A 132 0.28 0.46 2.25
N ILE A 133 0.51 -0.42 3.22
CA ILE A 133 1.82 -0.67 3.82
C ILE A 133 2.43 -1.90 3.13
N MET A 134 3.64 -1.73 2.62
CA MET A 134 4.31 -2.69 1.75
C MET A 134 5.82 -2.71 2.03
N LEU A 135 6.52 -3.68 1.47
CA LEU A 135 7.97 -3.72 1.46
C LEU A 135 8.53 -2.55 0.63
N PRO A 136 9.75 -2.09 0.91
CA PRO A 136 10.36 -0.97 0.19
C PRO A 136 10.42 -1.17 -1.34
N ASP A 137 10.64 -2.42 -1.75
CA ASP A 137 10.84 -2.81 -3.15
C ASP A 137 9.54 -3.18 -3.90
N GLU A 138 8.37 -3.14 -3.25
CA GLU A 138 7.05 -3.38 -3.88
C GLU A 138 6.51 -2.09 -4.49
N ASP A 139 5.94 -2.11 -5.71
CA ASP A 139 5.35 -0.92 -6.37
C ASP A 139 3.82 -1.00 -6.47
#